data_AF-A0A7R9LX38-F1
#
_entry.id   AF-A0A7R9LX38-F1
#
_cell.length_a   1.000
_cell.length_b   1.000
_cell.length_c   1.000
_cell.angle_alpha   90.00
_cell.angle_beta   90.00
_cell.angle_gamma   90.00
#
_symmetry.space_group_name_H-M   'P 1'
#
loop_
_entity.id
_entity.type
_entity.pdbx_description
1 polymer ?
#
loop_
_entity_poly.entity_id
_entity_poly.type
_entity_poly.pdbx_seq_one_letter_code
_entity_poly.pdbx_strand_id
1 'polypeptide(L)'
;MSYQIISRNEIQSFMKRAMIAVGTNISHAEILSDVLVAGDYRGHFSHGLNRLELYLEDITTKACKADGEPTVLKESAATAWVDGNNLLGPVVGKFCMNLAIKKAKESGIGWVVAKGRDLFNSLLIIRITYNTDN
;
A
#
# COMPACT_ATOMS: atom_id res chain seq x y z
N MET A 1 17.50 7.38 29.15
CA MET A 1 16.38 7.19 28.20
C MET A 1 15.84 5.79 28.45
N SER A 2 14.62 5.66 28.99
CA SER A 2 13.98 4.36 29.20
C SER A 2 13.30 3.93 27.91
N TYR A 3 13.65 2.77 27.37
CA TYR A 3 12.94 2.18 26.23
C TYR A 3 11.84 1.26 26.74
N GLN A 4 10.69 1.27 26.05
CA GLN A 4 9.63 0.29 26.23
C GLN A 4 9.58 -0.62 25.01
N ILE A 5 9.45 -1.93 25.25
CA ILE A 5 9.28 -2.92 24.19
C ILE A 5 7.79 -3.11 23.99
N ILE A 6 7.31 -2.82 22.78
CA ILE A 6 5.91 -2.98 22.38
C ILE A 6 5.82 -4.19 21.46
N SER A 7 4.80 -5.02 21.64
CA SER A 7 4.59 -6.17 20.76
C SER A 7 4.17 -5.73 19.36
N ARG A 8 4.52 -6.53 18.33
CA ARG A 8 4.14 -6.25 16.95
C ARG A 8 2.62 -6.11 16.77
N ASN A 9 1.86 -6.99 17.41
CA ASN A 9 0.41 -7.02 17.30
C ASN A 9 -0.22 -5.78 17.94
N GLU A 10 0.35 -5.30 19.05
CA GLU A 10 -0.13 -4.11 19.75
C GLU A 10 0.09 -2.85 18.92
N ILE A 11 1.27 -2.65 18.35
CA ILE A 11 1.54 -1.47 17.52
C ILE A 11 0.73 -1.49 16.21
N GLN A 12 0.56 -2.67 15.60
CA GLN A 12 -0.31 -2.84 14.44
C GLN A 12 -1.76 -2.47 14.78
N SER A 13 -2.28 -2.97 15.91
CA SER A 13 -3.65 -2.68 16.36
C SER A 13 -3.85 -1.20 16.68
N PHE A 14 -2.84 -0.55 17.26
CA PHE A 14 -2.84 0.90 17.46
C PHE A 14 -2.97 1.66 16.14
N MET A 15 -2.12 1.36 15.16
CA MET A 15 -2.17 2.01 13.85
C MET A 15 -3.50 1.78 13.12
N LYS A 16 -4.03 0.56 13.13
CA LYS A 16 -5.35 0.25 12.56
C LYS A 16 -6.44 1.12 13.19
N ARG A 17 -6.51 1.18 14.52
CA ARG A 17 -7.51 1.98 15.24
C ARG A 17 -7.37 3.48 14.97
N ALA A 18 -6.15 4.01 14.89
CA ALA A 18 -5.91 5.41 14.58
C ALA A 18 -6.46 5.79 13.19
N MET A 19 -6.18 4.96 12.18
CA MET A 19 -6.68 5.18 10.82
C MET A 19 -8.21 5.06 10.72
N ILE A 20 -8.80 4.09 11.42
CA ILE A 20 -10.27 3.95 11.49
C ILE A 20 -10.90 5.17 12.17
N ALA A 21 -10.28 5.71 13.22
CA ALA A 21 -10.79 6.88 13.93
C ALA A 21 -10.87 8.13 13.04
N VAL A 22 -10.00 8.26 12.03
CA VAL A 22 -10.07 9.34 11.02
C VAL A 22 -10.94 8.97 9.81
N GLY A 23 -11.66 7.85 9.86
CA GLY A 23 -12.67 7.45 8.87
C GLY A 23 -12.17 6.52 7.75
N THR A 24 -10.96 5.98 7.86
CA THR A 24 -10.39 5.04 6.87
C THR A 24 -11.13 3.70 6.89
N ASN A 25 -11.37 3.12 5.71
CA ASN A 25 -11.93 1.77 5.58
C ASN A 25 -11.08 0.74 6.36
N ILE A 26 -11.72 -0.22 7.00
CA ILE A 26 -11.06 -1.25 7.82
C ILE A 26 -10.00 -2.02 7.02
N SER A 27 -10.30 -2.40 5.77
CA SER A 27 -9.37 -3.14 4.92
C SER A 27 -8.13 -2.29 4.57
N HIS A 28 -8.32 -0.99 4.34
CA HIS A 28 -7.25 -0.05 4.04
C HIS A 28 -6.35 0.21 5.24
N ALA A 29 -6.97 0.42 6.41
CA ALA A 29 -6.26 0.57 7.68
C ALA A 29 -5.40 -0.66 7.99
N GLU A 30 -5.93 -1.85 7.70
CA GLU A 30 -5.19 -3.10 7.84
C GLU A 30 -3.95 -3.14 6.93
N ILE A 31 -4.14 -2.93 5.62
CA ILE A 31 -3.05 -2.94 4.64
C ILE A 31 -1.96 -1.92 5.00
N LEU A 32 -2.35 -0.70 5.37
CA LEU A 32 -1.41 0.34 5.77
C LEU A 32 -0.64 -0.07 7.03
N SER A 33 -1.33 -0.56 8.07
CA SER A 33 -0.68 -0.98 9.31
C SER A 33 0.32 -2.11 9.10
N ASP A 34 0.03 -3.06 8.20
CA ASP A 34 0.92 -4.17 7.88
C ASP A 34 2.22 -3.66 7.26
N VAL A 35 2.12 -2.68 6.35
CA VAL A 35 3.27 -2.08 5.67
C VAL A 35 4.10 -1.22 6.62
N LEU A 36 3.47 -0.41 7.47
CA LEU A 36 4.20 0.42 8.44
C LEU A 36 4.91 -0.42 9.50
N VAL A 37 4.23 -1.44 10.04
CA VAL A 37 4.87 -2.41 10.96
C VAL A 37 6.03 -3.10 10.27
N ALA A 38 5.86 -3.52 9.00
CA ALA A 38 6.92 -4.12 8.21
C ALA A 38 8.11 -3.18 8.00
N GLY A 39 7.87 -1.89 7.82
CA GLY A 39 8.92 -0.87 7.79
C GLY A 39 9.76 -0.90 9.08
N ASP A 40 9.12 -0.83 10.24
CA ASP A 40 9.84 -0.78 11.52
C ASP A 40 10.63 -2.05 11.81
N TYR A 41 9.99 -3.24 11.77
CA TYR A 41 10.69 -4.45 12.20
C TYR A 41 11.75 -4.92 11.20
N ARG A 42 11.73 -4.42 9.95
CA ARG A 42 12.79 -4.68 8.95
C ARG A 42 13.90 -3.63 8.99
N GLY A 43 13.83 -2.64 9.90
CA GLY A 43 14.86 -1.60 10.06
C GLY A 43 14.70 -0.38 9.14
N HIS A 44 13.58 -0.25 8.44
CA HIS A 44 13.24 0.92 7.62
C HIS A 44 12.41 1.94 8.41
N PHE A 45 12.93 2.41 9.55
CA PHE A 45 12.22 3.28 10.49
C PHE A 45 11.73 4.61 9.87
N SER A 46 12.39 5.10 8.81
CA SER A 46 11.96 6.28 8.06
C SER A 46 10.71 6.03 7.21
N HIS A 47 10.21 4.80 7.11
CA HIS A 47 9.02 4.39 6.36
C HIS A 47 8.05 3.53 7.21
N GLY A 48 8.29 3.39 8.51
CA GLY A 48 7.43 2.65 9.44
C GLY A 48 6.49 3.57 10.22
N LEU A 49 6.29 3.31 11.52
CA LEU A 49 5.37 4.03 12.41
C LEU A 49 5.54 5.56 12.36
N ASN A 50 6.76 6.05 12.14
CA ASN A 50 7.05 7.49 12.01
C ASN A 50 6.26 8.18 10.87
N ARG A 51 5.65 7.42 9.94
CA ARG A 51 4.80 7.95 8.87
C ARG A 51 3.31 8.01 9.22
N LEU A 52 2.90 7.42 10.35
CA LEU A 52 1.48 7.32 10.70
C LEU A 52 0.81 8.71 10.76
N GLU A 53 1.47 9.70 11.38
CA GLU A 53 0.94 11.06 11.51
C GLU A 53 0.58 11.68 10.16
N LEU A 54 1.46 11.55 9.15
CA LEU A 54 1.21 12.03 7.80
C LEU A 54 -0.02 11.40 7.17
N TYR A 55 -0.23 10.09 7.36
CA TYR A 55 -1.43 9.41 6.86
C TYR A 55 -2.70 9.87 7.57
N LEU A 56 -2.64 10.13 8.88
CA LEU A 56 -3.77 10.67 9.62
C LEU A 56 -4.14 12.07 9.13
N GLU A 57 -3.14 12.92 8.89
CA GLU A 57 -3.32 14.25 8.32
C GLU A 57 -3.90 14.22 6.90
N ASP A 58 -3.37 13.35 6.03
CA ASP A 58 -3.83 13.22 4.65
C ASP A 58 -5.31 12.83 4.56
N ILE A 59 -5.75 11.91 5.42
CA ILE A 59 -7.17 11.50 5.49
C ILE A 59 -8.03 12.61 6.10
N THR A 60 -7.57 13.23 7.20
CA THR A 60 -8.31 14.29 7.90
C THR A 60 -8.52 15.51 7.01
N THR A 61 -7.49 15.90 6.24
CA THR A 61 -7.54 17.02 5.29
C THR A 61 -8.19 16.67 3.95
N LYS A 62 -8.58 15.40 3.76
CA LYS A 62 -9.10 14.84 2.50
C LYS A 62 -8.13 14.97 1.33
N ALA A 63 -6.84 15.13 1.62
CA ALA A 63 -5.78 15.03 0.63
C ALA A 63 -5.68 13.60 0.05
N CYS A 64 -6.04 12.59 0.84
CA CYS A 64 -6.21 11.19 0.45
C CYS A 64 -7.65 10.71 0.70
N LYS A 65 -8.15 9.78 -0.12
CA LYS A 65 -9.45 9.14 0.08
C LYS A 65 -9.33 8.00 1.09
N ALA A 66 -10.25 8.02 2.04
CA ALA A 66 -10.39 7.02 3.09
C ALA A 66 -10.92 5.65 2.60
N ASP A 67 -11.62 5.64 1.47
CA ASP A 67 -12.33 4.47 0.94
C ASP A 67 -12.42 4.52 -0.60
N GLY A 68 -12.66 3.36 -1.22
CA GLY A 68 -12.73 3.16 -2.66
C GLY A 68 -11.73 2.11 -3.15
N GLU A 69 -11.71 1.87 -4.47
CA GLU A 69 -10.86 0.85 -5.08
C GLU A 69 -10.03 1.44 -6.24
N PRO A 70 -8.79 0.96 -6.48
CA PRO A 70 -8.05 1.30 -7.68
C PRO A 70 -8.76 0.83 -8.95
N THR A 71 -8.56 1.52 -10.07
CA THR A 71 -9.22 1.20 -11.34
C THR A 71 -8.20 0.92 -12.45
N VAL A 72 -8.35 -0.18 -13.18
CA VAL A 72 -7.55 -0.44 -14.38
C VAL A 72 -8.04 0.48 -15.51
N LEU A 73 -7.16 1.34 -16.00
CA LEU A 73 -7.45 2.25 -17.12
C LEU A 73 -7.20 1.60 -18.47
N LYS A 74 -6.15 0.78 -18.55
CA LYS A 74 -5.74 0.06 -19.76
C LYS A 74 -4.93 -1.16 -19.38
N GLU A 75 -5.11 -2.26 -20.11
CA GLU A 75 -4.31 -3.45 -19.92
C GLU A 75 -4.04 -4.21 -21.22
N SER A 76 -2.99 -5.03 -21.18
CA SER A 76 -2.68 -6.08 -22.15
C SER A 76 -2.43 -7.39 -21.39
N ALA A 77 -2.02 -8.46 -22.09
CA ALA A 77 -1.69 -9.74 -21.46
C ALA A 77 -0.67 -9.58 -20.30
N ALA A 78 0.42 -8.85 -20.54
CA ALA A 78 1.52 -8.69 -19.60
C ALA A 78 1.55 -7.35 -18.85
N THR A 79 0.77 -6.34 -19.27
CA THR A 79 0.88 -4.98 -18.71
C THR A 79 -0.46 -4.41 -18.22
N ALA A 80 -0.42 -3.48 -17.25
CA ALA A 80 -1.58 -2.66 -16.89
C ALA A 80 -1.19 -1.24 -16.45
N TRP A 81 -2.07 -0.29 -16.72
CA TRP A 81 -2.05 1.07 -16.19
C TRP A 81 -3.25 1.27 -15.26
N VAL A 82 -2.98 1.68 -14.03
CA VAL A 82 -3.95 1.76 -12.93
C VAL A 82 -4.10 3.20 -12.45
N ASP A 83 -5.33 3.65 -12.25
CA ASP A 83 -5.65 4.83 -11.47
C ASP A 83 -5.76 4.43 -9.99
N GLY A 84 -4.90 4.99 -9.14
CA GLY A 84 -4.97 4.78 -7.69
C GLY A 84 -6.15 5.49 -7.05
N ASN A 85 -6.93 6.28 -7.79
CA ASN A 85 -8.14 6.97 -7.32
C ASN A 85 -7.95 7.84 -6.07
N ASN A 86 -6.71 8.31 -5.86
CA ASN A 86 -6.28 9.07 -4.69
C ASN A 86 -6.41 8.30 -3.37
N LEU A 87 -6.27 6.98 -3.39
CA LEU A 87 -6.26 6.10 -2.22
C LEU A 87 -4.87 6.04 -1.59
N LEU A 88 -4.78 5.43 -0.40
CA LEU A 88 -3.53 5.19 0.31
C LEU A 88 -2.57 4.35 -0.53
N GLY A 89 -1.30 4.78 -0.62
CA GLY A 89 -0.25 4.09 -1.38
C GLY A 89 -0.17 2.57 -1.15
N PRO A 90 -0.16 2.07 0.10
CA PRO A 90 -0.18 0.63 0.38
C PRO A 90 -1.38 -0.13 -0.21
N VAL A 91 -2.55 0.51 -0.28
CA VAL A 91 -3.77 -0.08 -0.87
C VAL A 91 -3.59 -0.23 -2.38
N VAL A 92 -3.16 0.85 -3.05
CA VAL A 92 -2.89 0.85 -4.49
C VAL A 92 -1.78 -0.15 -4.82
N GLY A 93 -0.71 -0.18 -4.02
CA GLY A 93 0.41 -1.08 -4.19
C GLY A 93 0.03 -2.56 -4.07
N LYS A 94 -0.80 -2.91 -3.08
CA LYS A 94 -1.31 -4.30 -2.92
C LYS A 94 -2.14 -4.71 -4.13
N PHE A 95 -3.03 -3.84 -4.62
CA PHE A 95 -3.80 -4.09 -5.84
C PHE A 95 -2.91 -4.33 -7.05
N CYS A 96 -1.97 -3.41 -7.31
CA CYS A 96 -1.06 -3.49 -8.45
C CYS A 96 -0.13 -4.71 -8.37
N MET A 97 0.32 -5.08 -7.17
CA MET A 97 1.13 -6.28 -6.94
C MET A 97 0.35 -7.54 -7.29
N ASN A 98 -0.88 -7.69 -6.78
CA ASN A 98 -1.74 -8.83 -7.10
C ASN A 98 -2.01 -8.94 -8.60
N LEU A 99 -2.27 -7.81 -9.27
CA LEU A 99 -2.48 -7.77 -10.71
C LEU A 99 -1.21 -8.16 -11.48
N ALA A 100 -0.04 -7.68 -11.07
CA ALA A 100 1.24 -8.06 -11.67
C ALA A 100 1.53 -9.55 -11.49
N ILE A 101 1.25 -10.13 -10.32
CA ILE A 101 1.41 -11.58 -10.06
C ILE A 101 0.51 -12.37 -11.01
N LYS A 102 -0.77 -11.99 -11.11
CA LYS A 102 -1.73 -12.66 -11.99
C LYS A 102 -1.22 -12.66 -13.44
N LYS A 103 -0.84 -11.50 -13.96
CA LYS A 103 -0.32 -11.37 -15.34
C LYS A 103 0.98 -12.13 -15.56
N ALA A 104 1.89 -12.12 -14.58
CA ALA A 104 3.14 -12.88 -14.66
C ALA A 104 2.90 -14.40 -14.75
N LYS A 105 1.90 -14.92 -14.03
CA LYS A 105 1.52 -16.34 -14.12
C LYS A 105 0.95 -16.71 -15.50
N GLU A 106 0.23 -15.78 -16.13
CA GLU A 106 -0.44 -16.02 -17.43
C GLU A 106 0.48 -15.77 -18.63
N SER A 107 1.41 -14.81 -18.53
CA SER A 107 2.22 -14.30 -19.65
C SER A 107 3.74 -14.39 -19.43
N GLY A 108 4.20 -14.99 -18.33
CA GLY A 108 5.61 -15.06 -17.92
C GLY A 108 6.15 -13.76 -17.28
N ILE A 109 5.52 -12.61 -17.57
CA ILE A 109 5.85 -11.31 -16.97
C ILE A 109 4.59 -10.49 -16.71
N GLY A 110 4.59 -9.74 -15.61
CA GLY A 110 3.59 -8.75 -15.24
C GLY A 110 4.27 -7.41 -14.98
N TRP A 111 3.81 -6.36 -15.65
CA TRP A 111 4.26 -4.98 -15.45
C TRP A 111 3.06 -4.06 -15.22
N VAL A 112 2.92 -3.55 -14.00
CA VAL A 112 1.81 -2.67 -13.62
C VAL A 112 2.35 -1.32 -13.20
N VAL A 113 1.78 -0.25 -13.77
CA VAL A 113 2.09 1.13 -13.38
C VAL A 113 0.84 1.77 -12.79
N ALA A 114 0.97 2.42 -11.65
CA ALA A 114 -0.10 3.23 -11.07
C ALA A 114 0.22 4.72 -11.18
N LYS A 115 -0.82 5.53 -11.41
CA LYS A 115 -0.79 6.96 -11.15
C LYS A 115 -1.59 7.27 -9.89
N GLY A 116 -1.16 8.25 -9.12
CA GLY A 116 -1.95 8.84 -8.05
C GLY A 116 -1.27 10.08 -7.48
N ARG A 117 -1.89 10.67 -6.46
CA ARG A 117 -1.53 12.00 -5.95
C ARG A 117 -0.96 12.01 -4.53
N ASP A 118 -1.02 10.88 -3.81
CA ASP A 118 -0.40 10.74 -2.48
C ASP A 118 1.13 10.53 -2.56
N LEU A 119 1.81 10.73 -1.42
CA LEU A 119 3.27 10.67 -1.24
C LEU A 119 3.95 9.39 -1.78
N PHE A 120 3.23 8.27 -1.87
CA PHE A 120 3.69 6.99 -2.40
C PHE A 120 3.22 6.71 -3.84
N ASN A 121 2.24 7.46 -4.34
CA ASN A 121 1.57 7.18 -5.61
C ASN A 121 2.04 8.02 -6.80
N SER A 122 3.02 8.91 -6.63
CA SER A 122 3.45 9.82 -7.71
C SER A 122 3.97 9.09 -8.95
N LEU A 123 4.52 7.88 -8.79
CA LEU A 123 4.64 6.87 -9.84
C LEU A 123 5.02 5.52 -9.20
N LEU A 124 4.12 4.53 -9.20
CA LEU A 124 4.46 3.18 -8.73
C LEU A 124 4.63 2.24 -9.92
N ILE A 125 5.78 1.59 -10.03
CA ILE A 125 6.06 0.56 -11.04
C ILE A 125 6.29 -0.77 -10.33
N ILE A 126 5.48 -1.78 -10.66
CA ILE A 126 5.64 -3.14 -10.16
C ILE A 126 5.91 -4.06 -11.35
N ARG A 127 7.05 -4.75 -11.29
CA ARG A 127 7.44 -5.78 -12.25
C ARG A 127 7.60 -7.11 -11.53
N ILE A 128 6.99 -8.15 -12.09
CA ILE A 128 7.14 -9.53 -11.63
C ILE A 128 7.39 -10.40 -12.85
N THR A 129 8.39 -11.27 -12.75
CA THR A 129 8.66 -12.32 -13.74
C THR A 129 8.37 -13.66 -13.09
N TYR A 130 7.61 -14.50 -13.79
CA TYR A 130 7.41 -15.89 -13.38
C TYR A 130 8.31 -16.73 -14.27
N ASN A 131 9.33 -17.35 -13.68
CA ASN A 131 10.18 -18.25 -14.44
C ASN A 131 9.42 -19.56 -14.61
N THR A 132 9.11 -19.94 -15.85
CA THR A 132 8.44 -21.21 -16.17
C THR A 132 9.44 -22.36 -16.31
N ASP A 133 10.58 -22.27 -15.62
CA ASP A 133 11.54 -23.37 -15.55
C ASP A 133 10.89 -24.50 -14.73
N ASN A 134 10.26 -25.44 -15.45
CA ASN A 134 9.94 -26.79 -15.00
C ASN A 134 11.22 -27.54 -14.62
#